data_AF-A0A971CXK7-F1
#
_entry.id   AF-A0A971CXK7-F1
#
_cell.length_a   1.000
_cell.length_b   1.000
_cell.length_c   1.000
_cell.angle_alpha   90.00
_cell.angle_beta   90.00
_cell.angle_gamma   90.00
#
_symmetry.space_group_name_H-M   'P 1'
#
loop_
_entity.id
_entity.type
_entity.pdbx_description
1 polymer ?
#
loop_
_entity_poly.entity_id
_entity_poly.type
_entity_poly.pdbx_seq_one_letter_code
_entity_poly.pdbx_strand_id
1 'polypeptide(L)'
;MADIDLALVAEQQQIEAFIRLYKVPGLDIAVMVNHRWNMQDMLAHILAWHESFAHNLHMLAEGKPAEPPRGTLHDVNREGVLALRGVGIPRMLRRLRKAQRIIELHIHDDSIKLIPYRRPGTSYTRQQHLDVVRGHINQHFWELLDVYVAAKG
;
A
#
# COMPACT_ATOMS: atom_id res chain seq x y z
N MET A 1 17.72 -12.26 10.95
CA MET A 1 17.30 -12.89 9.69
C MET A 1 15.91 -13.50 9.79
N ALA A 2 15.60 -14.37 10.76
CA ALA A 2 14.28 -15.03 10.86
C ALA A 2 13.04 -14.11 11.00
N ASP A 3 13.20 -12.85 11.42
CA ASP A 3 12.07 -11.93 11.66
C ASP A 3 11.55 -11.25 10.37
N ILE A 4 12.47 -10.82 9.50
CA ILE A 4 12.11 -10.06 8.27
C ILE A 4 11.45 -10.95 7.21
N ASP A 5 11.86 -12.22 7.13
CA ASP A 5 11.24 -13.19 6.22
C ASP A 5 9.79 -13.45 6.60
N LEU A 6 9.52 -13.63 7.91
CA LEU A 6 8.16 -13.82 8.43
C LEU A 6 7.30 -12.58 8.20
N ALA A 7 7.85 -11.39 8.41
CA ALA A 7 7.17 -10.14 8.17
C ALA A 7 6.82 -9.94 6.69
N LEU A 8 7.76 -10.26 5.79
CA LEU A 8 7.56 -10.20 4.35
C LEU A 8 6.48 -11.18 3.89
N VAL A 9 6.51 -12.43 4.37
CA VAL A 9 5.47 -13.42 4.05
C VAL A 9 4.10 -12.96 4.53
N ALA A 10 4.02 -12.37 5.73
CA ALA A 10 2.76 -11.84 6.25
C ALA A 10 2.24 -10.66 5.40
N GLU A 11 3.11 -9.74 4.97
CA GLU A 11 2.74 -8.66 4.06
C GLU A 11 2.26 -9.19 2.70
N GLN A 12 2.96 -10.17 2.12
CA GLN A 12 2.58 -10.82 0.86
C GLN A 12 1.18 -11.43 0.93
N GLN A 13 0.88 -12.16 2.01
CA GLN A 13 -0.44 -12.74 2.24
C GLN A 13 -1.51 -11.66 2.34
N GLN A 14 -1.23 -10.57 3.06
CA GLN A 14 -2.17 -9.45 3.20
C GLN A 14 -2.43 -8.74 1.88
N ILE A 15 -1.41 -8.51 1.05
CA ILE A 15 -1.53 -7.92 -0.29
C ILE A 15 -2.38 -8.83 -1.19
N GLU A 16 -2.13 -10.14 -1.20
CA GLU A 16 -2.92 -11.04 -2.04
C GLU A 16 -4.37 -11.19 -1.54
N ALA A 17 -4.62 -11.15 -0.23
CA ALA A 17 -5.98 -11.09 0.32
C ALA A 17 -6.70 -9.82 -0.15
N PHE A 18 -6.05 -8.66 -0.04
CA PHE A 18 -6.57 -7.39 -0.52
C PHE A 18 -6.88 -7.42 -2.03
N ILE A 19 -5.96 -7.95 -2.84
CA ILE A 19 -6.16 -8.09 -4.30
C ILE A 19 -7.32 -9.04 -4.62
N ARG A 20 -7.51 -10.11 -3.86
CA ARG A 20 -8.61 -11.07 -4.05
C ARG A 20 -9.97 -10.43 -3.78
N LEU A 21 -10.08 -9.54 -2.78
CA LEU A 21 -11.32 -8.80 -2.53
C LEU A 21 -11.80 -8.06 -3.78
N TYR A 22 -10.91 -7.34 -4.47
CA TYR A 22 -11.22 -6.63 -5.72
C TYR A 22 -11.52 -7.52 -6.94
N LYS A 23 -11.43 -8.85 -6.78
CA LYS A 23 -11.78 -9.83 -7.81
C LYS A 23 -13.04 -10.63 -7.47
N VAL A 24 -13.64 -10.37 -6.32
CA VAL A 24 -14.89 -11.03 -5.94
C VAL A 24 -15.98 -10.66 -6.96
N PRO A 25 -16.70 -11.64 -7.54
CA PRO A 25 -17.77 -11.36 -8.48
C PRO A 25 -18.85 -10.44 -7.90
N GLY A 26 -19.24 -9.42 -8.67
CA GLY A 26 -20.27 -8.49 -8.26
C GLY A 26 -19.89 -7.58 -7.10
N LEU A 27 -18.59 -7.35 -6.86
CA LEU A 27 -18.12 -6.21 -6.07
C LEU A 27 -18.45 -4.92 -6.81
N ASP A 28 -19.21 -4.03 -6.17
CA ASP A 28 -19.46 -2.70 -6.69
C ASP A 28 -18.37 -1.73 -6.20
N ILE A 29 -17.54 -1.27 -7.14
CA ILE A 29 -16.41 -0.40 -6.85
C ILE A 29 -16.80 1.07 -6.63
N ALA A 30 -18.05 1.43 -6.92
CA ALA A 30 -18.58 2.77 -6.72
C ALA A 30 -19.17 2.98 -5.31
N VAL A 31 -19.37 1.90 -4.54
CA VAL A 31 -19.88 1.97 -3.17
C VAL A 31 -18.96 2.81 -2.30
N MET A 32 -19.56 3.78 -1.59
CA MET A 32 -18.86 4.61 -0.62
C MET A 32 -18.47 3.78 0.60
N VAL A 33 -17.19 3.83 0.96
CA VAL A 33 -16.64 3.14 2.14
C VAL A 33 -16.70 4.08 3.35
N ASN A 34 -16.49 5.37 3.11
CA ASN A 34 -16.69 6.44 4.08
C ASN A 34 -17.19 7.70 3.36
N HIS A 35 -17.30 8.81 4.08
CA HIS A 35 -17.80 10.09 3.53
C HIS A 35 -16.91 10.72 2.44
N ARG A 36 -15.71 10.18 2.17
CA ARG A 36 -14.76 10.74 1.19
C ARG A 36 -14.47 9.80 0.03
N TRP A 37 -14.37 8.50 0.30
CA TRP A 37 -13.79 7.53 -0.62
C TRP A 37 -14.71 6.34 -0.85
N ASN A 38 -14.83 5.96 -2.11
CA ASN A 38 -15.42 4.69 -2.52
C ASN A 38 -14.38 3.56 -2.55
N MET A 39 -14.84 2.35 -2.85
CA MET A 39 -13.98 1.16 -2.98
C MET A 39 -12.84 1.38 -3.96
N GLN A 40 -13.06 2.07 -5.08
CA GLN A 40 -12.01 2.39 -6.05
C GLN A 40 -10.97 3.36 -5.48
N ASP A 41 -11.41 4.42 -4.81
CA ASP A 41 -10.52 5.40 -4.16
C ASP A 41 -9.69 4.74 -3.05
N MET A 42 -10.24 3.78 -2.33
CA MET A 42 -9.51 2.99 -1.32
C MET A 42 -8.40 2.13 -1.93
N LEU A 43 -8.62 1.52 -3.10
CA LEU A 43 -7.56 0.83 -3.83
C LEU A 43 -6.47 1.81 -4.28
N ALA A 44 -6.87 2.98 -4.77
CA ALA A 44 -5.93 4.03 -5.18
C ALA A 44 -5.07 4.50 -3.99
N HIS A 45 -5.68 4.70 -2.82
CA HIS A 45 -4.99 5.06 -1.59
C HIS A 45 -3.93 4.03 -1.19
N ILE A 46 -4.29 2.75 -1.12
CA ILE A 46 -3.34 1.68 -0.83
C ILE A 46 -2.23 1.62 -1.88
N LEU A 47 -2.59 1.69 -3.17
CA LEU A 47 -1.61 1.63 -4.25
C LEU A 47 -0.61 2.78 -4.19
N ALA A 48 -1.06 4.01 -3.92
CA ALA A 48 -0.18 5.18 -3.87
C ALA A 48 0.88 5.04 -2.77
N TRP A 49 0.49 4.59 -1.57
CA TRP A 49 1.43 4.33 -0.49
C TRP A 49 2.39 3.17 -0.81
N HIS A 50 1.87 2.07 -1.39
CA HIS A 50 2.68 0.91 -1.72
C HIS A 50 3.72 1.20 -2.81
N GLU A 51 3.34 1.98 -3.83
CA GLU A 51 4.27 2.43 -4.87
C GLU A 51 5.30 3.43 -4.33
N SER A 52 4.90 4.33 -3.44
CA SER A 52 5.83 5.24 -2.78
C SER A 52 6.89 4.47 -1.99
N PHE A 53 6.48 3.45 -1.25
CA PHE A 53 7.40 2.60 -0.50
C PHE A 53 8.36 1.86 -1.43
N ALA A 54 7.82 1.15 -2.42
CA ALA A 54 8.62 0.43 -3.41
C ALA A 54 9.64 1.35 -4.09
N HIS A 55 9.23 2.57 -4.46
CA HIS A 55 10.11 3.56 -5.05
C HIS A 55 11.23 3.98 -4.10
N ASN A 56 10.90 4.36 -2.86
CA ASN A 56 11.90 4.80 -1.88
C ASN A 56 12.92 3.70 -1.56
N LEU A 57 12.45 2.47 -1.39
CA LEU A 57 13.32 1.33 -1.11
C LEU A 57 14.24 1.02 -2.29
N HIS A 58 13.72 1.06 -3.52
CA HIS A 58 14.53 0.93 -4.73
C HIS A 58 15.60 2.03 -4.82
N MET A 59 15.24 3.29 -4.59
CA MET A 59 16.20 4.40 -4.64
C MET A 59 17.33 4.23 -3.63
N LEU A 60 17.02 3.81 -2.41
CA LEU A 60 18.02 3.55 -1.38
C LEU A 60 18.95 2.39 -1.74
N ALA A 61 18.41 1.31 -2.32
CA ALA A 61 19.21 0.17 -2.80
C ALA A 61 20.17 0.57 -3.94
N GLU A 62 19.78 1.54 -4.77
CA GLU A 62 20.63 2.12 -5.81
C GLU A 62 21.62 3.17 -5.28
N GLY A 63 21.72 3.36 -3.96
CA GLY A 63 22.58 4.37 -3.34
C GLY A 63 22.12 5.82 -3.57
N LYS A 64 20.85 6.01 -3.97
CA LYS A 64 20.26 7.32 -4.26
C LYS A 64 19.37 7.79 -3.10
N PRO A 65 19.18 9.11 -2.94
CA PRO A 65 18.29 9.62 -1.91
C PRO A 65 16.83 9.21 -2.20
N ALA A 66 16.12 8.75 -1.16
CA ALA A 66 14.68 8.53 -1.22
C ALA A 66 13.89 9.84 -1.30
N GLU A 67 12.74 9.78 -1.97
CA GLU A 67 11.82 10.89 -2.23
C GLU A 67 10.42 10.57 -1.64
N PRO A 68 10.31 10.48 -0.30
CA PRO A 68 9.02 10.26 0.34
C PRO A 68 8.07 11.43 0.08
N PRO A 69 6.75 11.19 0.09
CA PRO A 69 5.76 12.24 -0.09
C PRO A 69 5.93 13.34 0.96
N ARG A 70 5.57 14.56 0.58
CA ARG A 70 5.73 15.78 1.39
C ARG A 70 4.39 16.38 1.73
N GLY A 71 4.30 17.06 2.87
CA GLY A 71 3.07 17.71 3.32
C GLY A 71 2.30 16.87 4.35
N THR A 72 1.05 17.23 4.63
CA THR A 72 0.24 16.53 5.65
C THR A 72 -0.20 15.15 5.17
N LEU A 73 -0.55 14.23 6.07
CA LEU A 73 -1.14 12.94 5.68
C LEU A 73 -2.42 13.13 4.85
N HIS A 74 -3.21 14.14 5.20
CA HIS A 74 -4.42 14.48 4.47
C HIS A 74 -4.14 14.82 3.00
N ASP A 75 -3.15 15.68 2.76
CA ASP A 75 -2.82 16.14 1.41
C ASP A 75 -2.18 15.03 0.59
N VAL A 76 -1.22 14.30 1.18
CA VAL A 76 -0.57 13.14 0.55
C VAL A 76 -1.58 12.09 0.14
N ASN A 77 -2.51 11.74 1.04
CA ASN A 77 -3.57 10.78 0.74
C ASN A 77 -4.47 11.26 -0.41
N ARG A 78 -4.90 12.53 -0.35
CA ARG A 78 -5.74 13.12 -1.39
C ARG A 78 -5.03 13.13 -2.74
N GLU A 79 -3.78 13.57 -2.79
CA GLU A 79 -2.98 13.63 -4.02
C GLU A 79 -2.74 12.23 -4.61
N GLY A 80 -2.40 11.25 -3.77
CA GLY A 80 -2.21 9.86 -4.18
C GLY A 80 -3.46 9.26 -4.83
N VAL A 81 -4.63 9.47 -4.22
CA VAL A 81 -5.92 9.04 -4.80
C VAL A 81 -6.21 9.78 -6.10
N LEU A 82 -6.06 11.11 -6.13
CA LEU A 82 -6.31 11.92 -7.32
C LEU A 82 -5.43 11.53 -8.51
N ALA A 83 -4.15 11.22 -8.27
CA ALA A 83 -3.20 10.80 -9.31
C ALA A 83 -3.56 9.46 -9.97
N LEU A 84 -4.41 8.66 -9.32
CA LEU A 84 -4.85 7.34 -9.78
C LEU A 84 -6.32 7.33 -10.25
N ARG A 85 -7.01 8.48 -10.20
CA ARG A 85 -8.37 8.59 -10.76
C ARG A 85 -8.35 8.29 -12.26
N GLY A 86 -9.36 7.54 -12.70
CA GLY A 86 -9.46 7.07 -14.10
C GLY A 86 -8.56 5.88 -14.44
N VAL A 87 -7.65 5.46 -13.54
CA VAL A 87 -6.93 4.19 -13.71
C VAL A 87 -7.88 3.04 -13.37
N GLY A 88 -8.10 2.14 -14.33
CA GLY A 88 -8.97 0.98 -14.10
C GLY A 88 -8.43 0.00 -13.06
N ILE A 89 -9.34 -0.64 -12.30
CA ILE A 89 -9.02 -1.64 -11.26
C ILE A 89 -7.98 -2.67 -11.72
N PRO A 90 -8.09 -3.32 -12.91
CA PRO A 90 -7.11 -4.32 -13.33
C PRO A 90 -5.69 -3.75 -13.46
N ARG A 91 -5.56 -2.47 -13.86
CA ARG A 91 -4.26 -1.81 -13.97
C ARG A 91 -3.70 -1.46 -12.60
N MET A 92 -4.54 -0.98 -11.68
CA MET A 92 -4.12 -0.72 -10.29
C MET A 92 -3.65 -1.98 -9.58
N LEU A 93 -4.37 -3.11 -9.71
CA LEU A 93 -3.96 -4.38 -9.10
C LEU A 93 -2.63 -4.91 -9.67
N ARG A 94 -2.37 -4.72 -10.98
CA ARG A 94 -1.07 -5.07 -11.57
C ARG A 94 0.07 -4.20 -11.03
N ARG A 95 -0.19 -2.90 -10.86
CA ARG A 95 0.77 -1.95 -10.27
C ARG A 95 1.08 -2.30 -8.82
N LEU A 96 0.06 -2.67 -8.03
CA LEU A 96 0.23 -3.09 -6.64
C LEU A 96 1.17 -4.30 -6.52
N ARG A 97 0.97 -5.33 -7.36
CA ARG A 97 1.87 -6.48 -7.42
C ARG A 97 3.28 -6.13 -7.89
N LYS A 98 3.40 -5.19 -8.83
CA LYS A 98 4.72 -4.72 -9.27
C LYS A 98 5.45 -4.03 -8.12
N ALA A 99 4.77 -3.17 -7.36
CA ALA A 99 5.33 -2.53 -6.18
C ALA A 99 5.77 -3.56 -5.12
N GLN A 100 4.93 -4.57 -4.84
CA GLN A 100 5.30 -5.65 -3.92
C GLN A 100 6.58 -6.38 -4.35
N ARG A 101 6.75 -6.69 -5.63
CA ARG A 101 7.96 -7.36 -6.14
C ARG A 101 9.22 -6.51 -6.00
N ILE A 102 9.10 -5.19 -6.14
CA ILE A 102 10.22 -4.27 -5.91
C ILE A 102 10.61 -4.30 -4.43
N ILE A 103 9.63 -4.34 -3.52
CA ILE A 103 9.88 -4.47 -2.08
C ILE A 103 10.62 -5.77 -1.79
N GLU A 104 10.09 -6.91 -2.28
CA GLU A 104 10.71 -8.23 -2.12
C GLU A 104 12.17 -8.28 -2.59
N LEU A 105 12.49 -7.61 -3.70
CA LEU A 105 13.83 -7.58 -4.27
C LEU A 105 14.85 -6.86 -3.37
N HIS A 106 14.42 -5.83 -2.65
CA HIS A 106 15.32 -4.89 -1.98
C HIS A 106 15.23 -4.91 -0.45
N ILE A 107 14.20 -5.52 0.13
CA ILE A 107 13.96 -5.48 1.59
C ILE A 107 15.05 -6.22 2.39
N HIS A 108 15.80 -7.13 1.78
CA HIS A 108 16.91 -7.82 2.42
C HIS A 108 18.23 -7.05 2.37
N ASP A 109 18.28 -5.87 1.74
CA ASP A 109 19.48 -5.04 1.70
C ASP A 109 19.78 -4.46 3.10
N ASP A 110 20.76 -5.05 3.77
CA ASP A 110 21.18 -4.68 5.12
C ASP A 110 21.86 -3.31 5.20
N SER A 111 22.29 -2.72 4.07
CA SER A 111 22.82 -1.36 4.04
C SER A 111 21.73 -0.32 4.31
N ILE A 112 20.47 -0.65 4.00
CA ILE A 112 19.32 0.24 4.18
C ILE A 112 18.85 0.17 5.64
N LYS A 113 19.28 1.15 6.45
CA LYS A 113 18.94 1.19 7.88
C LYS A 113 17.57 1.79 8.15
N LEU A 114 17.22 2.86 7.42
CA LEU A 114 15.98 3.60 7.60
C LEU A 114 15.37 3.94 6.25
N ILE A 115 14.06 3.75 6.16
CA ILE A 115 13.24 4.03 4.99
C ILE A 115 12.30 5.17 5.38
N PRO A 116 12.38 6.34 4.72
CA PRO A 116 11.54 7.45 5.08
C PRO A 116 10.11 7.22 4.57
N TYR A 117 9.12 7.45 5.45
CA TYR A 117 7.70 7.25 5.14
C TYR A 117 7.06 8.51 4.54
N ARG A 118 7.23 9.66 5.19
CA ARG A 118 6.74 10.98 4.75
C ARG A 118 7.66 12.08 5.31
N ARG A 119 7.73 13.25 4.66
CA ARG A 119 8.46 14.42 5.17
C ARG A 119 7.55 15.65 5.43
N PRO A 120 7.72 16.36 6.57
CA PRO A 120 8.44 15.91 7.76
C PRO A 120 7.70 14.72 8.40
N GLY A 121 8.44 13.79 9.00
CA GLY A 121 7.84 12.58 9.57
C GLY A 121 8.85 11.51 9.95
N THR A 122 8.31 10.36 10.33
CA THR A 122 9.07 9.21 10.82
C THR A 122 9.73 8.45 9.68
N SER A 123 10.94 7.94 9.93
CA SER A 123 11.57 6.91 9.11
C SER A 123 11.54 5.59 9.89
N TYR A 124 11.33 4.49 9.20
CA TYR A 124 11.20 3.17 9.80
C TYR A 124 12.37 2.29 9.41
N THR A 125 12.76 1.37 10.28
CA THR A 125 13.60 0.23 9.85
C THR A 125 12.85 -0.63 8.83
N ARG A 126 13.57 -1.48 8.10
CA ARG A 126 12.96 -2.41 7.12
C ARG A 126 11.82 -3.25 7.73
N GLN A 127 12.06 -3.81 8.91
CA GLN A 127 11.07 -4.58 9.67
C GLN A 127 9.85 -3.72 10.05
N GLN A 128 10.07 -2.59 10.72
CA GLN A 128 8.99 -1.68 11.12
C GLN A 128 8.18 -1.19 9.92
N HIS A 129 8.82 -1.01 8.77
CA HIS A 129 8.13 -0.59 7.56
C HIS A 129 7.14 -1.66 7.08
N LEU A 130 7.55 -2.93 7.02
CA LEU A 130 6.66 -4.05 6.70
C LEU A 130 5.49 -4.14 7.69
N ASP A 131 5.76 -3.95 8.98
CA ASP A 131 4.73 -3.99 10.02
C ASP A 131 3.70 -2.86 9.87
N VAL A 132 4.16 -1.63 9.59
CA VAL A 132 3.30 -0.45 9.36
C VAL A 132 2.44 -0.64 8.12
N VAL A 133 3.04 -1.08 7.01
CA VAL A 133 2.32 -1.30 5.74
C VAL A 133 1.30 -2.42 5.87
N ARG A 134 1.69 -3.56 6.46
CA ARG A 134 0.76 -4.66 6.72
C ARG A 134 -0.41 -4.20 7.60
N GLY A 135 -0.14 -3.47 8.68
CA GLY A 135 -1.18 -2.93 9.55
C GLY A 135 -2.15 -2.01 8.81
N HIS A 136 -1.61 -1.13 7.96
CA HIS A 136 -2.38 -0.20 7.14
C HIS A 136 -3.28 -0.92 6.12
N ILE A 137 -2.75 -1.90 5.39
CA ILE A 137 -3.53 -2.69 4.43
C ILE A 137 -4.57 -3.54 5.16
N ASN A 138 -4.23 -4.14 6.29
CA ASN A 138 -5.16 -4.97 7.06
C ASN A 138 -6.33 -4.14 7.60
N GLN A 139 -6.09 -2.95 8.14
CA GLN A 139 -7.17 -2.06 8.58
C GLN A 139 -8.16 -1.80 7.43
N HIS A 140 -7.68 -1.35 6.28
CA HIS A 140 -8.56 -1.05 5.16
C HIS A 140 -9.18 -2.30 4.54
N PHE A 141 -8.51 -3.45 4.56
CA PHE A 141 -9.10 -4.71 4.11
C PHE A 141 -10.40 -5.03 4.86
N TRP A 142 -10.39 -4.91 6.20
CA TRP A 142 -11.58 -5.16 7.01
C TRP A 142 -12.66 -4.10 6.78
N GLU A 143 -12.29 -2.82 6.70
CA GLU A 143 -13.25 -1.74 6.36
C GLU A 143 -13.97 -2.01 5.03
N LEU A 144 -13.25 -2.47 4.00
CA LEU A 144 -13.83 -2.79 2.71
C LEU A 144 -14.67 -4.07 2.76
N LEU A 145 -14.24 -5.08 3.52
CA LEU A 145 -14.99 -6.32 3.65
C LEU A 145 -16.33 -6.09 4.35
N ASP A 146 -16.36 -5.30 5.41
CA ASP A 146 -17.58 -4.93 6.13
C ASP A 146 -18.58 -4.23 5.21
N VAL A 147 -18.12 -3.28 4.41
CA VAL A 147 -18.96 -2.57 3.43
C VAL A 147 -19.46 -3.52 2.33
N TYR A 148 -18.61 -4.42 1.84
CA TYR A 148 -19.03 -5.42 0.85
C TYR A 148 -20.13 -6.34 1.38
N VAL A 149 -19.99 -6.84 2.61
CA VAL A 149 -20.99 -7.69 3.25
C VAL A 149 -22.29 -6.93 3.49
N ALA A 150 -22.21 -5.70 4.00
CA ALA A 150 -23.37 -4.84 4.24
C ALA A 150 -24.14 -4.48 2.94
N ALA A 151 -23.44 -4.36 1.80
CA ALA A 151 -24.08 -4.09 0.50
C ALA A 151 -24.76 -5.33 -0.13
N LYS A 152 -24.54 -6.53 0.42
CA LYS A 152 -25.12 -7.79 -0.07
C LYS A 152 -26.29 -8.30 0.79
N GLY A 153 -26.40 -7.85 2.03
CA GLY A 153 -27.53 -8.13 2.94
C GLY A 153 -28.68 -7.15 2.73
#